data_AF-A0A0J5QIX0-F1
#
_entry.id   AF-A0A0J5QIX0-F1
#
_cell.length_a   1.000
_cell.length_b   1.000
_cell.length_c   1.000
_cell.angle_alpha   90.00
_cell.angle_beta   90.00
_cell.angle_gamma   90.00
#
_symmetry.space_group_name_H-M   'P 1'
#
loop_
_entity.id
_entity.type
_entity.pdbx_description
1 polymer ?
#
loop_
_entity_poly.entity_id
_entity_poly.type
_entity_poly.pdbx_seq_one_letter_code
_entity_poly.pdbx_strand_id
1 'polypeptide(L)'
;MPEDASPKSEKIRCDACPVMCYIADGKSGACDRYANHGGELVRLDPLTVIERGVPAVAFLDRGENAQDWDGDVIQGHRQFVTAVGAGTTYPDYKPAPFIVSQEVDGVDMVTVVTEGIFSYCGVKVKIDTDRHIGHERAIVRVDGEAIGHVMTSEYGSKMLSLGGVEHLTGGSKKEGRVTCDALLRLCNREAVTMQIDEGVELIVQAGQAPVINGEPEKLMRVGCGSATIGMFAKQWYGHVDEVVVVDDHITGVLSEHEAGRGLDMRASGIKVKGRRSTPGRYFQVAEPGTGWGGTNVQDPLTILKPADPKLAWPGLRLLMISTTGEQWAYFVLDDDLQPQPAEISPPLLAVAERIAENCEPSLCSVLFMGGAGGSLRAGVTENPVRLTRSVKDALTYVSCGGAEAYVWPGGGITVMADVMEMPTNSFGYVPTPALVAPIEFTLRASDYSALGGHSDHIQPLDTVLSPTIRKLLPNDSQPDPHARQNYRWPSRPRGRG
;
A
#
# COMPACT_ATOMS: atom_id res chain seq x y z
N MET A 1 63.17 12.37 -7.13
CA MET A 1 62.67 11.08 -6.62
C MET A 1 61.17 11.10 -6.85
N PRO A 2 60.60 10.20 -7.65
CA PRO A 2 59.15 10.09 -7.72
C PRO A 2 58.64 9.56 -6.38
N GLU A 3 57.62 10.20 -5.84
CA GLU A 3 56.93 9.75 -4.63
C GLU A 3 56.39 8.33 -4.85
N ASP A 4 56.76 7.44 -3.94
CA ASP A 4 56.31 6.05 -3.88
C ASP A 4 54.78 6.05 -3.71
N ALA A 5 54.06 5.81 -4.81
CA ALA A 5 52.63 5.53 -4.76
C ALA A 5 52.46 4.23 -3.97
N SER A 6 52.04 4.36 -2.71
CA SER A 6 51.70 3.22 -1.87
C SER A 6 50.73 2.31 -2.64
N PRO A 7 50.98 0.99 -2.72
CA PRO A 7 50.13 0.11 -3.51
C PRO A 7 48.68 0.23 -3.02
N LYS A 8 47.78 0.65 -3.90
CA LYS A 8 46.34 0.75 -3.60
C LYS A 8 45.87 -0.62 -3.08
N SER A 9 45.25 -0.62 -1.91
CA SER A 9 44.81 -1.84 -1.23
C SER A 9 43.84 -2.65 -2.11
N GLU A 10 44.11 -3.94 -2.30
CA GLU A 10 43.21 -4.87 -3.02
C GLU A 10 41.84 -5.00 -2.34
N LYS A 11 41.73 -4.63 -1.06
CA LYS A 11 40.47 -4.66 -0.30
C LYS A 11 40.25 -3.35 0.45
N ILE A 12 39.03 -2.83 0.38
CA ILE A 12 38.60 -1.67 1.20
C ILE A 12 37.66 -2.13 2.29
N ARG A 13 37.60 -1.38 3.39
CA ARG A 13 36.59 -1.55 4.43
C ARG A 13 35.46 -0.57 4.16
N CYS A 14 34.27 -1.07 3.85
CA CYS A 14 33.08 -0.25 3.66
C CYS A 14 32.63 0.35 4.99
N ASP A 15 32.27 1.63 5.01
CA ASP A 15 31.80 2.34 6.20
C ASP A 15 30.34 2.82 6.07
N ALA A 16 29.60 2.33 5.08
CA ALA A 16 28.22 2.74 4.80
C ALA A 16 27.15 2.07 5.70
N CYS A 17 27.54 1.08 6.53
CA CYS A 17 26.65 0.45 7.50
C CYS A 17 27.43 -0.24 8.66
N PRO A 18 26.75 -0.64 9.75
CA PRO A 18 27.41 -1.25 10.92
C PRO A 18 28.21 -2.53 10.66
N VAL A 19 27.93 -3.24 9.57
CA VAL A 19 28.62 -4.51 9.22
C VAL A 19 30.09 -4.26 8.89
N MET A 20 30.42 -3.10 8.32
CA MET A 20 31.76 -2.71 7.92
C MET A 20 32.53 -3.80 7.13
N CYS A 21 31.88 -4.38 6.12
CA CYS A 21 32.45 -5.49 5.35
C CYS A 21 33.70 -5.10 4.54
N TYR A 22 34.57 -6.07 4.29
CA TYR A 22 35.72 -5.90 3.39
C TYR A 22 35.33 -6.27 1.96
N ILE A 23 35.61 -5.37 1.02
CA ILE A 23 35.23 -5.51 -0.40
C ILE A 23 36.49 -5.59 -1.25
N ALA A 24 36.68 -6.70 -1.97
CA ALA A 24 37.78 -6.87 -2.92
C ALA A 24 37.54 -6.05 -4.18
N ASP A 25 38.62 -5.61 -4.84
CA ASP A 25 38.54 -4.83 -6.07
C ASP A 25 37.69 -5.52 -7.15
N GLY A 26 36.82 -4.75 -7.81
CA GLY A 26 35.85 -5.23 -8.79
C GLY A 26 34.69 -6.07 -8.23
N LYS A 27 34.50 -6.11 -6.89
CA LYS A 27 33.39 -6.82 -6.24
C LYS A 27 32.42 -5.86 -5.55
N SER A 28 31.16 -6.31 -5.42
CA SER A 28 30.17 -5.67 -4.56
C SER A 28 30.35 -6.10 -3.10
N GLY A 29 29.93 -5.23 -2.19
CA GLY A 29 29.78 -5.56 -0.77
C GLY A 29 28.56 -6.43 -0.52
N ALA A 30 28.42 -6.93 0.70
CA ALA A 30 27.39 -7.91 1.06
C ALA A 30 25.92 -7.43 0.97
N CYS A 31 25.69 -6.17 0.65
CA CYS A 31 24.37 -5.57 0.40
C CYS A 31 24.12 -5.22 -1.07
N ASP A 32 25.09 -5.48 -1.96
CA ASP A 32 25.08 -5.14 -3.39
C ASP A 32 24.86 -3.66 -3.74
N ARG A 33 24.88 -2.78 -2.73
CA ARG A 33 24.69 -1.32 -2.86
C ARG A 33 25.99 -0.54 -3.10
N TYR A 34 27.11 -1.11 -2.69
CA TYR A 34 28.43 -0.50 -2.79
C TYR A 34 29.43 -1.49 -3.38
N ALA A 35 30.40 -1.02 -4.14
CA ALA A 35 31.49 -1.81 -4.68
C ALA A 35 32.85 -1.18 -4.41
N ASN A 36 33.90 -1.97 -4.52
CA ASN A 36 35.26 -1.47 -4.58
C ASN A 36 35.66 -1.33 -6.05
N HIS A 37 36.00 -0.12 -6.47
CA HIS A 37 36.55 0.14 -7.79
C HIS A 37 37.88 0.89 -7.63
N GLY A 38 38.99 0.20 -7.85
CA GLY A 38 40.32 0.80 -7.81
C GLY A 38 40.71 1.33 -6.43
N GLY A 39 40.26 0.65 -5.36
CA GLY A 39 40.51 1.05 -3.97
C GLY A 39 39.56 2.11 -3.42
N GLU A 40 38.48 2.42 -4.15
CA GLU A 40 37.48 3.43 -3.77
C GLU A 40 36.11 2.78 -3.57
N LEU A 41 35.40 3.20 -2.53
CA LEU A 41 34.03 2.76 -2.26
C LEU A 41 33.07 3.52 -3.17
N VAL A 42 32.50 2.84 -4.16
CA VAL A 42 31.57 3.44 -5.12
C VAL A 42 30.14 2.97 -4.85
N ARG A 43 29.17 3.88 -4.94
CA ARG A 43 27.74 3.55 -4.93
C ARG A 43 27.36 2.94 -6.28
N LEU A 44 26.60 1.85 -6.26
CA LEU A 44 26.15 1.16 -7.48
C LEU A 44 24.80 1.68 -7.99
N ASP A 45 23.91 2.09 -7.07
CA ASP A 45 22.61 2.66 -7.44
C ASP A 45 22.75 4.16 -7.72
N PRO A 46 22.26 4.67 -8.85
CA PRO A 46 22.28 6.10 -9.15
C PRO A 46 21.29 6.86 -8.25
N LEU A 47 21.66 8.07 -7.85
CA LEU A 47 20.73 9.03 -7.24
C LEU A 47 19.54 9.24 -8.19
N THR A 48 18.33 9.30 -7.64
CA THR A 48 17.11 9.50 -8.43
C THR A 48 16.55 10.90 -8.27
N VAL A 49 16.19 11.52 -9.39
CA VAL A 49 15.57 12.85 -9.44
C VAL A 49 14.24 12.75 -10.18
N ILE A 50 13.20 13.35 -9.62
CA ILE A 50 11.88 13.47 -10.23
C ILE A 50 11.77 14.84 -10.90
N GLU A 51 11.58 14.86 -12.22
CA GLU A 51 11.48 16.08 -13.02
C GLU A 51 10.01 16.45 -13.23
N ARG A 52 9.56 17.53 -12.58
CA ARG A 52 8.22 18.10 -12.74
C ARG A 52 8.25 19.24 -13.75
N GLY A 53 7.28 19.28 -14.65
CA GLY A 53 7.14 20.32 -15.68
C GLY A 53 6.55 19.76 -16.98
N VAL A 54 6.04 20.64 -17.84
CA VAL A 54 5.47 20.22 -19.13
C VAL A 54 6.65 19.88 -20.06
N PRO A 55 6.67 18.71 -20.74
CA PRO A 55 7.59 18.49 -21.85
C PRO A 55 7.32 19.58 -22.89
N ALA A 56 8.34 20.30 -23.34
CA ALA A 56 8.18 21.29 -24.40
C ALA A 56 7.46 20.64 -25.59
N VAL A 57 6.18 21.01 -25.79
CA VAL A 57 5.38 20.44 -26.86
C VAL A 57 5.93 21.02 -28.16
N ALA A 58 6.46 20.17 -29.04
CA ALA A 58 7.11 20.54 -30.31
C ALA A 58 6.21 21.31 -31.31
N PHE A 59 4.98 21.66 -30.93
CA PHE A 59 4.00 22.37 -31.76
C PHE A 59 4.10 23.90 -31.67
N LEU A 60 4.93 24.47 -30.77
CA LEU A 60 5.09 25.92 -30.67
C LEU A 60 5.98 26.55 -31.76
N ASP A 61 6.53 25.77 -32.69
CA ASP A 61 7.50 26.25 -33.68
C ASP A 61 6.92 26.51 -35.09
N ARG A 62 5.59 26.51 -35.29
CA ARG A 62 5.02 26.79 -36.62
C ARG A 62 3.69 27.55 -36.58
N GLY A 63 3.75 28.88 -36.65
CA GLY A 63 2.60 29.70 -37.04
C GLY A 63 2.85 31.21 -36.97
N GLU A 64 2.42 31.94 -37.99
CA GLU A 64 2.56 33.40 -38.18
C GLU A 64 1.69 34.26 -37.24
N ASN A 65 1.50 33.86 -35.97
CA ASN A 65 0.80 34.65 -34.95
C ASN A 65 1.60 34.70 -33.65
N ALA A 66 2.85 35.15 -33.74
CA ALA A 66 3.61 35.61 -32.59
C ALA A 66 3.04 36.97 -32.13
N GLN A 67 1.96 36.93 -31.33
CA GLN A 67 1.52 38.09 -30.56
C GLN A 67 2.35 38.16 -29.27
N ASP A 68 2.79 39.38 -28.94
CA ASP A 68 3.61 39.75 -27.78
C ASP A 68 3.35 38.88 -26.57
N TRP A 69 4.25 37.93 -26.38
CA TRP A 69 4.29 37.02 -25.25
C TRP A 69 5.50 37.44 -24.40
N ASP A 70 5.28 37.74 -23.12
CA ASP A 70 6.23 38.39 -22.19
C ASP A 70 7.40 37.50 -21.72
N GLY A 71 7.56 36.32 -22.32
CA GLY A 71 8.68 35.43 -22.06
C GLY A 71 8.54 34.57 -20.80
N ASP A 72 7.41 34.61 -20.08
CA ASP A 72 7.26 33.84 -18.82
C ASP A 72 6.56 32.47 -19.01
N VAL A 73 7.21 31.55 -19.73
CA VAL A 73 6.79 30.13 -19.96
C VAL A 73 7.91 29.24 -19.46
N ILE A 74 8.51 29.66 -18.36
CA ILE A 74 9.37 28.81 -17.54
C ILE A 74 8.82 28.90 -16.13
N GLN A 75 7.60 28.39 -15.91
CA GLN A 75 7.38 27.66 -14.66
C GLN A 75 8.28 26.42 -14.76
N GLY A 76 9.54 26.64 -14.39
CA GLY A 76 10.68 25.83 -14.80
C GLY A 76 10.55 24.38 -14.41
N HIS A 77 11.34 23.56 -15.08
CA HIS A 77 11.60 22.18 -14.70
C HIS A 77 11.92 22.11 -13.20
N ARG A 78 10.91 21.82 -12.38
CA ARG A 78 11.05 21.67 -10.93
C ARG A 78 11.56 20.27 -10.68
N GLN A 79 12.82 20.17 -10.31
CA GLN A 79 13.43 18.89 -10.00
C GLN A 79 13.32 18.63 -8.50
N PHE A 80 12.95 17.41 -8.15
CA PHE A 80 12.92 16.95 -6.76
C PHE A 80 13.93 15.81 -6.60
N VAL A 81 14.95 16.03 -5.78
CA VAL A 81 15.94 15.00 -5.45
C VAL A 81 15.34 14.03 -4.45
N THR A 82 15.23 12.75 -4.81
CA THR A 82 14.75 11.71 -3.90
C THR A 82 15.92 11.03 -3.20
N ALA A 83 15.62 10.30 -2.12
CA ALA A 83 16.62 9.54 -1.39
C ALA A 83 16.98 8.21 -2.04
N VAL A 84 16.32 7.81 -3.13
CA VAL A 84 16.67 6.57 -3.83
C VAL A 84 18.07 6.70 -4.41
N GLY A 85 18.99 5.85 -3.95
CA GLY A 85 20.40 5.89 -4.35
C GLY A 85 21.26 6.92 -3.62
N ALA A 86 20.70 7.69 -2.67
CA ALA A 86 21.42 8.76 -1.98
C ALA A 86 22.52 8.27 -1.02
N GLY A 87 22.43 7.04 -0.53
CA GLY A 87 23.29 6.54 0.53
C GLY A 87 22.78 6.88 1.93
N THR A 88 23.50 6.39 2.94
CA THR A 88 23.07 6.42 4.34
C THR A 88 23.81 7.49 5.14
N THR A 89 23.30 7.82 6.32
CA THR A 89 23.97 8.68 7.31
C THR A 89 24.94 7.92 8.21
N TYR A 90 25.40 6.72 7.83
CA TYR A 90 26.21 5.88 8.72
C TYR A 90 27.73 6.18 8.58
N PRO A 91 28.50 6.18 9.69
CA PRO A 91 28.04 6.18 11.09
C PRO A 91 27.24 7.44 11.46
N ASP A 92 26.28 7.28 12.36
CA ASP A 92 25.14 8.17 12.61
C ASP A 92 25.44 9.65 12.95
N TYR A 93 26.70 10.03 13.15
CA TYR A 93 27.12 11.41 13.35
C TYR A 93 27.32 12.18 12.03
N LYS A 94 27.32 11.50 10.88
CA LYS A 94 27.49 12.13 9.58
C LYS A 94 26.16 12.80 9.16
N PRO A 95 26.20 14.04 8.64
CA PRO A 95 25.05 14.64 7.97
C PRO A 95 24.55 13.78 6.80
N ALA A 96 23.30 13.99 6.40
CA ALA A 96 22.72 13.34 5.24
C ALA A 96 23.59 13.57 3.99
N PRO A 97 23.75 12.56 3.12
CA PRO A 97 24.62 12.66 1.94
C PRO A 97 24.27 13.84 1.02
N PHE A 98 22.99 14.19 0.96
CA PHE A 98 22.52 15.35 0.22
C PHE A 98 21.59 16.20 1.10
N ILE A 99 21.98 17.45 1.30
CA ILE A 99 21.15 18.51 1.87
C ILE A 99 21.05 19.58 0.80
N VAL A 100 19.97 19.58 0.04
CA VAL A 100 19.87 20.31 -1.22
C VAL A 100 19.04 21.58 -1.04
N SER A 101 19.55 22.72 -1.49
CA SER A 101 18.78 23.96 -1.56
C SER A 101 18.23 24.24 -2.96
N GLN A 102 17.03 24.79 -3.01
CA GLN A 102 16.36 25.24 -4.22
C GLN A 102 15.39 26.38 -3.89
N GLU A 103 15.37 27.43 -4.70
CA GLU A 103 14.32 28.45 -4.62
C GLU A 103 13.04 27.93 -5.28
N VAL A 104 11.93 27.96 -4.55
CA VAL A 104 10.60 27.61 -5.08
C VAL A 104 9.61 28.73 -4.74
N ASP A 105 9.05 29.37 -5.77
CA ASP A 105 8.08 30.46 -5.63
C ASP A 105 8.57 31.60 -4.69
N GLY A 106 9.85 31.98 -4.81
CA GLY A 106 10.48 33.01 -3.99
C GLY A 106 10.70 32.61 -2.52
N VAL A 107 10.74 31.30 -2.23
CA VAL A 107 11.05 30.73 -0.92
C VAL A 107 12.25 29.80 -1.04
N ASP A 108 13.28 30.03 -0.23
CA ASP A 108 14.42 29.12 -0.12
C ASP A 108 13.99 27.83 0.58
N MET A 109 13.92 26.75 -0.17
CA MET A 109 13.59 25.41 0.30
C MET A 109 14.87 24.59 0.48
N VAL A 110 14.87 23.73 1.48
CA VAL A 110 15.88 22.71 1.72
C VAL A 110 15.21 21.34 1.70
N THR A 111 15.81 20.40 0.99
CA THR A 111 15.44 18.98 1.00
C THR A 111 16.61 18.17 1.56
N VAL A 112 16.41 17.55 2.71
CA VAL A 112 17.38 16.62 3.30
C VAL A 112 17.06 15.20 2.83
N VAL A 113 18.04 14.54 2.24
CA VAL A 113 17.84 13.31 1.46
C VAL A 113 18.75 12.20 1.97
N THR A 114 18.17 11.09 2.45
CA THR A 114 18.95 9.94 2.93
C THR A 114 18.21 8.62 2.83
N GLU A 115 18.95 7.54 2.58
CA GLU A 115 18.48 6.18 2.76
C GLU A 115 18.63 5.75 4.23
N GLY A 116 17.50 5.58 4.92
CA GLY A 116 17.47 5.10 6.29
C GLY A 116 17.66 3.59 6.38
N ILE A 117 18.46 3.13 7.35
CA ILE A 117 18.50 1.72 7.74
C ILE A 117 17.41 1.49 8.80
N PHE A 118 16.33 0.80 8.41
CA PHE A 118 15.16 0.57 9.24
C PHE A 118 15.15 -0.85 9.82
N SER A 119 15.63 -1.00 11.06
CA SER A 119 15.44 -2.23 11.85
C SER A 119 14.05 -2.30 12.52
N TYR A 120 13.37 -1.15 12.61
CA TYR A 120 12.03 -0.99 13.19
C TYR A 120 11.03 -0.72 12.06
N CYS A 121 10.86 -1.69 11.14
CA CYS A 121 9.94 -1.57 10.02
C CYS A 121 9.25 -2.90 9.68
N GLY A 122 8.24 -2.79 8.84
CA GLY A 122 7.51 -3.90 8.25
C GLY A 122 6.67 -3.41 7.08
N VAL A 123 5.81 -4.29 6.57
CA VAL A 123 4.78 -3.92 5.60
C VAL A 123 3.39 -4.27 6.10
N LYS A 124 2.42 -3.47 5.70
CA LYS A 124 0.99 -3.76 5.85
C LYS A 124 0.47 -4.15 4.48
N VAL A 125 -0.13 -5.34 4.40
CA VAL A 125 -0.68 -5.85 3.15
C VAL A 125 -2.20 -5.87 3.26
N LYS A 126 -2.89 -5.23 2.31
CA LYS A 126 -4.33 -5.38 2.09
C LYS A 126 -4.54 -6.33 0.92
N ILE A 127 -5.40 -7.31 1.10
CA ILE A 127 -5.70 -8.36 0.12
C ILE A 127 -7.20 -8.33 -0.15
N ASP A 128 -7.57 -7.95 -1.37
CA ASP A 128 -8.98 -7.91 -1.77
C ASP A 128 -9.46 -9.30 -2.19
N THR A 129 -10.09 -9.98 -1.23
CA THR A 129 -10.67 -11.31 -1.40
C THR A 129 -11.76 -11.54 -0.37
N ASP A 130 -12.82 -12.22 -0.79
CA ASP A 130 -13.84 -12.73 0.13
C ASP A 130 -13.48 -14.10 0.71
N ARG A 131 -12.50 -14.79 0.13
CA ARG A 131 -12.09 -16.11 0.61
C ARG A 131 -11.46 -16.02 1.98
N HIS A 132 -11.73 -17.04 2.78
CA HIS A 132 -11.03 -17.21 4.03
C HIS A 132 -9.57 -17.60 3.78
N ILE A 133 -8.63 -16.79 4.27
CA ILE A 133 -7.18 -17.06 4.18
C ILE A 133 -6.60 -17.66 5.46
N GLY A 134 -7.32 -17.54 6.57
CA GLY A 134 -6.89 -17.91 7.92
C GLY A 134 -7.51 -16.98 8.97
N HIS A 135 -7.50 -17.42 10.22
CA HIS A 135 -8.03 -16.64 11.34
C HIS A 135 -7.11 -15.47 11.73
N GLU A 136 -7.67 -14.43 12.35
CA GLU A 136 -6.85 -13.37 12.95
C GLU A 136 -5.82 -13.95 13.92
N ARG A 137 -4.58 -13.44 13.82
CA ARG A 137 -3.36 -13.90 14.50
C ARG A 137 -2.76 -15.21 13.96
N ALA A 138 -3.34 -15.83 12.93
CA ALA A 138 -2.68 -16.94 12.24
C ALA A 138 -1.31 -16.47 11.72
N ILE A 139 -0.29 -17.30 11.93
CA ILE A 139 1.09 -16.96 11.57
C ILE A 139 1.24 -17.03 10.05
N VAL A 140 1.93 -16.04 9.49
CA VAL A 140 2.33 -16.02 8.08
C VAL A 140 3.77 -16.48 7.97
N ARG A 141 4.02 -17.48 7.13
CA ARG A 141 5.33 -18.09 6.94
C ARG A 141 5.86 -17.93 5.52
N VAL A 142 7.17 -17.74 5.43
CA VAL A 142 7.96 -17.85 4.19
C VAL A 142 9.14 -18.76 4.49
N ASP A 143 9.46 -19.71 3.62
CA ASP A 143 10.55 -20.69 3.83
C ASP A 143 10.55 -21.38 5.21
N GLY A 144 9.34 -21.58 5.76
CA GLY A 144 9.07 -22.14 7.09
C GLY A 144 9.24 -21.17 8.27
N GLU A 145 9.82 -20.00 8.07
CA GLU A 145 10.01 -18.98 9.12
C GLU A 145 8.75 -18.14 9.31
N ALA A 146 8.43 -17.82 10.56
CA ALA A 146 7.35 -16.88 10.87
C ALA A 146 7.83 -15.46 10.55
N ILE A 147 7.13 -14.77 9.64
CA ILE A 147 7.50 -13.41 9.22
C ILE A 147 6.45 -12.37 9.59
N GLY A 148 5.34 -12.80 10.20
CA GLY A 148 4.20 -11.94 10.52
C GLY A 148 2.94 -12.73 10.85
N HIS A 149 1.79 -12.07 10.75
CA HIS A 149 0.49 -12.67 11.04
C HIS A 149 -0.66 -12.03 10.25
N VAL A 150 -1.77 -12.75 10.13
CA VAL A 150 -3.06 -12.22 9.67
C VAL A 150 -3.60 -11.26 10.72
N MET A 151 -3.89 -10.02 10.34
CA MET A 151 -4.46 -9.01 11.24
C MET A 151 -5.95 -8.78 10.97
N THR A 152 -6.53 -7.81 11.66
CA THR A 152 -7.94 -7.44 11.55
C THR A 152 -8.36 -7.20 10.10
N SER A 153 -9.47 -7.83 9.70
CA SER A 153 -10.06 -7.64 8.36
C SER A 153 -10.86 -6.34 8.28
N GLU A 154 -10.81 -5.67 7.14
CA GLU A 154 -11.41 -4.34 6.95
C GLU A 154 -12.15 -4.30 5.62
N TYR A 155 -13.43 -3.90 5.63
CA TYR A 155 -14.30 -3.84 4.44
C TYR A 155 -14.31 -5.15 3.59
N GLY A 156 -14.09 -6.30 4.22
CA GLY A 156 -14.02 -7.60 3.55
C GLY A 156 -12.64 -8.01 3.05
N SER A 157 -11.71 -7.07 2.89
CA SER A 157 -10.33 -7.38 2.60
C SER A 157 -9.69 -8.11 3.78
N LYS A 158 -8.80 -9.05 3.46
CA LYS A 158 -7.93 -9.70 4.45
C LYS A 158 -6.64 -8.91 4.56
N MET A 159 -6.06 -8.87 5.76
CA MET A 159 -4.95 -7.97 6.06
C MET A 159 -3.79 -8.74 6.69
N LEU A 160 -2.55 -8.43 6.31
CA LEU A 160 -1.34 -9.04 6.89
C LEU A 160 -0.43 -7.98 7.51
N SER A 161 0.14 -8.30 8.67
CA SER A 161 1.20 -7.53 9.31
C SER A 161 2.49 -8.32 9.19
N LEU A 162 3.41 -7.86 8.35
CA LEU A 162 4.67 -8.57 8.08
C LEU A 162 5.85 -7.73 8.55
N GLY A 163 6.89 -8.39 9.07
CA GLY A 163 8.07 -7.74 9.62
C GLY A 163 7.88 -7.25 11.05
N GLY A 164 8.65 -6.22 11.41
CA GLY A 164 8.78 -5.74 12.78
C GLY A 164 10.09 -6.19 13.43
N VAL A 165 10.43 -5.54 14.54
CA VAL A 165 11.70 -5.74 15.26
C VAL A 165 11.91 -7.19 15.68
N GLU A 166 10.83 -7.84 16.13
CA GLU A 166 10.86 -9.22 16.60
C GLU A 166 11.26 -10.17 15.47
N HIS A 167 10.66 -10.04 14.28
CA HIS A 167 10.98 -10.90 13.14
C HIS A 167 12.32 -10.54 12.47
N LEU A 168 12.67 -9.24 12.39
CA LEU A 168 13.93 -8.81 11.76
C LEU A 168 15.15 -9.10 12.64
N THR A 169 15.05 -8.90 13.96
CA THR A 169 16.20 -8.89 14.87
C THR A 169 16.02 -9.65 16.17
N GLY A 170 14.78 -9.94 16.59
CA GLY A 170 14.50 -10.62 17.86
C GLY A 170 14.51 -12.15 17.77
N GLY A 171 14.20 -12.69 16.59
CA GLY A 171 14.12 -14.12 16.31
C GLY A 171 15.44 -14.77 15.93
N SER A 172 15.36 -15.86 15.17
CA SER A 172 16.55 -16.56 14.68
C SER A 172 17.26 -15.78 13.56
N LYS A 173 18.56 -16.06 13.31
CA LYS A 173 19.25 -15.47 12.14
C LYS A 173 18.58 -15.84 10.81
N LYS A 174 18.00 -17.05 10.72
CA LYS A 174 17.29 -17.50 9.52
C LYS A 174 15.99 -16.71 9.36
N GLU A 175 15.23 -16.54 10.43
CA GLU A 175 14.00 -15.76 10.49
C GLU A 175 14.23 -14.31 10.04
N GLY A 176 15.24 -13.64 10.61
CA GLY A 176 15.57 -12.26 10.22
C GLY A 176 15.92 -12.13 8.74
N ARG A 177 16.74 -13.06 8.21
CA ARG A 177 17.12 -13.07 6.79
C ARG A 177 15.91 -13.28 5.87
N VAL A 178 15.07 -14.27 6.18
CA VAL A 178 13.88 -14.61 5.37
C VAL A 178 12.84 -13.50 5.45
N THR A 179 12.62 -12.93 6.63
CA THR A 179 11.76 -11.76 6.82
C THR A 179 12.26 -10.60 5.97
N CYS A 180 13.54 -10.24 6.09
CA CYS A 180 14.10 -9.12 5.34
C CYS A 180 14.02 -9.31 3.82
N ASP A 181 14.26 -10.53 3.32
CA ASP A 181 14.11 -10.87 1.90
C ASP A 181 12.67 -10.72 1.41
N ALA A 182 11.71 -11.29 2.14
CA ALA A 182 10.29 -11.19 1.82
C ALA A 182 9.81 -9.73 1.79
N LEU A 183 10.20 -8.92 2.78
CA LEU A 183 9.84 -7.50 2.82
C LEU A 183 10.50 -6.72 1.68
N LEU A 184 11.78 -6.99 1.37
CA LEU A 184 12.50 -6.33 0.29
C LEU A 184 11.81 -6.56 -1.05
N ARG A 185 11.44 -7.81 -1.33
CA ARG A 185 10.73 -8.23 -2.54
C ARG A 185 9.38 -7.53 -2.65
N LEU A 186 8.56 -7.56 -1.61
CA LEU A 186 7.26 -6.88 -1.60
C LEU A 186 7.40 -5.35 -1.81
N CYS A 187 8.35 -4.72 -1.13
CA CYS A 187 8.61 -3.29 -1.26
C CYS A 187 9.13 -2.90 -2.67
N ASN A 188 9.84 -3.81 -3.34
CA ASN A 188 10.26 -3.65 -4.74
C ASN A 188 9.26 -4.26 -5.74
N ARG A 189 8.01 -4.51 -5.31
CA ARG A 189 6.87 -4.95 -6.13
C ARG A 189 7.01 -6.33 -6.75
N GLU A 190 7.84 -7.18 -6.16
CA GLU A 190 7.98 -8.58 -6.54
C GLU A 190 6.97 -9.46 -5.79
N ALA A 191 6.59 -10.57 -6.41
CA ALA A 191 5.69 -11.55 -5.81
C ALA A 191 6.39 -12.34 -4.69
N VAL A 192 5.68 -12.61 -3.60
CA VAL A 192 6.12 -13.49 -2.50
C VAL A 192 5.05 -14.54 -2.21
N THR A 193 5.46 -15.80 -2.24
CA THR A 193 4.63 -16.94 -1.82
C THR A 193 4.76 -17.13 -0.32
N MET A 194 3.62 -17.26 0.36
CA MET A 194 3.48 -17.37 1.79
C MET A 194 2.55 -18.51 2.15
N GLN A 195 2.79 -19.13 3.31
CA GLN A 195 1.86 -20.08 3.91
C GLN A 195 1.24 -19.46 5.16
N ILE A 196 -0.08 -19.46 5.26
CA ILE A 196 -0.78 -19.11 6.50
C ILE A 196 -1.01 -20.39 7.30
N ASP A 197 -0.60 -20.39 8.57
CA ASP A 197 -0.80 -21.53 9.47
C ASP A 197 -2.30 -21.84 9.61
N GLU A 198 -2.68 -23.10 9.41
CA GLU A 198 -4.08 -23.58 9.38
C GLU A 198 -4.97 -22.88 8.32
N GLY A 199 -4.35 -22.17 7.38
CA GLY A 199 -5.01 -21.40 6.34
C GLY A 199 -4.61 -21.84 4.94
N VAL A 200 -4.30 -20.87 4.09
CA VAL A 200 -4.06 -21.07 2.65
C VAL A 200 -2.59 -20.83 2.27
N GLU A 201 -2.19 -21.36 1.11
CA GLU A 201 -1.05 -20.83 0.38
C GLU A 201 -1.49 -19.56 -0.36
N LEU A 202 -0.70 -18.50 -0.23
CA LEU A 202 -1.02 -17.17 -0.72
C LEU A 202 0.17 -16.59 -1.48
N ILE A 203 -0.04 -16.07 -2.68
CA ILE A 203 0.93 -15.25 -3.41
C ILE A 203 0.46 -13.80 -3.38
N VAL A 204 1.31 -12.93 -2.84
CA VAL A 204 1.07 -11.47 -2.78
C VAL A 204 2.09 -10.77 -3.67
N GLN A 205 1.62 -9.82 -4.47
CA GLN A 205 2.44 -8.88 -5.23
C GLN A 205 1.76 -7.51 -5.25
N ALA A 206 2.50 -6.44 -4.95
CA ALA A 206 1.95 -5.08 -4.94
C ALA A 206 1.33 -4.73 -6.31
N GLY A 207 0.08 -4.27 -6.30
CA GLY A 207 -0.64 -3.86 -7.51
C GLY A 207 -1.16 -5.01 -8.38
N GLN A 208 -1.12 -6.26 -7.92
CA GLN A 208 -1.65 -7.43 -8.63
C GLN A 208 -2.71 -8.14 -7.79
N ALA A 209 -3.59 -8.90 -8.44
CA ALA A 209 -4.55 -9.75 -7.74
C ALA A 209 -3.83 -10.83 -6.90
N PRO A 210 -4.34 -11.16 -5.69
CA PRO A 210 -3.81 -12.28 -4.92
C PRO A 210 -4.07 -13.62 -5.63
N VAL A 211 -3.15 -14.56 -5.45
CA VAL A 211 -3.36 -15.97 -5.83
C VAL A 211 -3.52 -16.79 -4.55
N ILE A 212 -4.65 -17.47 -4.40
CA ILE A 212 -5.01 -18.24 -3.21
C ILE A 212 -5.16 -19.71 -3.58
N ASN A 213 -4.32 -20.58 -3.02
CA ASN A 213 -4.25 -22.01 -3.35
C ASN A 213 -4.16 -22.25 -4.88
N GLY A 214 -3.37 -21.44 -5.58
CA GLY A 214 -3.17 -21.52 -7.03
C GLY A 214 -4.21 -20.80 -7.89
N GLU A 215 -5.30 -20.29 -7.30
CA GLU A 215 -6.37 -19.60 -8.03
C GLU A 215 -6.24 -18.07 -7.88
N PRO A 216 -6.12 -17.30 -8.98
CA PRO A 216 -6.11 -15.85 -8.91
C PRO A 216 -7.50 -15.31 -8.59
N GLU A 217 -7.58 -14.40 -7.62
CA GLU A 217 -8.80 -13.65 -7.35
C GLU A 217 -9.09 -12.65 -8.45
N LYS A 218 -10.38 -12.33 -8.62
CA LYS A 218 -10.84 -11.44 -9.69
C LYS A 218 -11.56 -10.22 -9.16
N LEU A 219 -12.48 -10.42 -8.22
CA LEU A 219 -13.40 -9.39 -7.77
C LEU A 219 -13.43 -9.33 -6.25
N MET A 220 -13.53 -8.10 -5.75
CA MET A 220 -13.86 -7.78 -4.37
C MET A 220 -15.36 -7.53 -4.24
N ARG A 221 -16.02 -8.11 -3.22
CA ARG A 221 -17.48 -7.92 -3.02
C ARG A 221 -17.90 -6.46 -3.03
N VAL A 222 -19.09 -6.22 -3.57
CA VAL A 222 -19.79 -4.92 -3.51
C VAL A 222 -20.19 -4.53 -2.08
N GLY A 223 -20.32 -5.52 -1.18
CA GLY A 223 -20.68 -5.32 0.22
C GLY A 223 -21.15 -6.63 0.87
N CYS A 224 -21.50 -6.58 2.16
CA CYS A 224 -22.11 -7.74 2.82
C CYS A 224 -23.50 -8.06 2.25
N GLY A 225 -24.03 -9.26 2.49
CA GLY A 225 -25.30 -9.68 1.90
C GLY A 225 -26.48 -8.77 2.19
N SER A 226 -26.51 -8.12 3.35
CA SER A 226 -27.51 -7.09 3.69
C SER A 226 -27.38 -5.82 2.84
N ALA A 227 -26.15 -5.36 2.57
CA ALA A 227 -25.90 -4.19 1.73
C ALA A 227 -26.29 -4.48 0.28
N THR A 228 -25.93 -5.66 -0.24
CA THR A 228 -26.35 -6.13 -1.57
C THR A 228 -27.88 -6.10 -1.68
N ILE A 229 -28.61 -6.57 -0.67
CA ILE A 229 -30.08 -6.44 -0.68
C ILE A 229 -30.53 -4.99 -0.77
N GLY A 230 -29.98 -4.10 0.06
CA GLY A 230 -30.32 -2.68 0.04
C GLY A 230 -30.13 -2.03 -1.33
N MET A 231 -29.06 -2.38 -2.04
CA MET A 231 -28.71 -1.82 -3.36
C MET A 231 -29.58 -2.37 -4.50
N PHE A 232 -29.92 -3.67 -4.47
CA PHE A 232 -30.49 -4.37 -5.62
C PHE A 232 -31.98 -4.75 -5.49
N ALA A 233 -32.60 -4.56 -4.31
CA ALA A 233 -33.99 -4.95 -4.04
C ALA A 233 -35.01 -4.50 -5.11
N LYS A 234 -34.94 -3.24 -5.56
CA LYS A 234 -35.86 -2.71 -6.59
C LYS A 234 -35.75 -3.44 -7.94
N GLN A 235 -34.58 -3.98 -8.24
CA GLN A 235 -34.30 -4.64 -9.52
C GLN A 235 -34.77 -6.10 -9.50
N TRP A 236 -34.82 -6.72 -8.32
CA TRP A 236 -35.41 -8.04 -8.13
C TRP A 236 -36.94 -8.01 -8.00
N TYR A 237 -37.50 -6.89 -7.53
CA TYR A 237 -38.92 -6.73 -7.30
C TYR A 237 -39.76 -7.07 -8.54
N GLY A 238 -40.79 -7.91 -8.37
CA GLY A 238 -41.64 -8.43 -9.44
C GLY A 238 -41.06 -9.62 -10.20
N HIS A 239 -39.73 -9.80 -10.20
CA HIS A 239 -39.06 -10.89 -10.91
C HIS A 239 -38.78 -12.13 -10.06
N VAL A 240 -38.79 -11.98 -8.73
CA VAL A 240 -38.58 -13.07 -7.76
C VAL A 240 -39.40 -12.81 -6.49
N ASP A 241 -39.71 -13.86 -5.73
CA ASP A 241 -40.50 -13.75 -4.49
C ASP A 241 -39.58 -13.71 -3.25
N GLU A 242 -38.39 -14.31 -3.33
CA GLU A 242 -37.35 -14.20 -2.31
C GLU A 242 -35.94 -14.19 -2.90
N VAL A 243 -35.05 -13.41 -2.28
CA VAL A 243 -33.61 -13.47 -2.54
C VAL A 243 -32.87 -13.72 -1.24
N VAL A 244 -32.01 -14.73 -1.24
CA VAL A 244 -31.04 -14.97 -0.15
C VAL A 244 -29.65 -14.64 -0.68
N VAL A 245 -29.05 -13.59 -0.13
CA VAL A 245 -27.67 -13.22 -0.47
C VAL A 245 -26.72 -13.90 0.51
N VAL A 246 -25.93 -14.85 0.01
CA VAL A 246 -24.99 -15.67 0.79
C VAL A 246 -23.69 -14.90 1.02
N ASP A 247 -23.29 -14.77 2.28
CA ASP A 247 -22.12 -14.01 2.71
C ASP A 247 -21.60 -14.58 4.05
N ASP A 248 -20.29 -14.63 4.22
CA ASP A 248 -19.59 -15.12 5.42
C ASP A 248 -19.91 -14.29 6.66
N HIS A 249 -20.03 -12.97 6.50
CA HIS A 249 -20.33 -12.07 7.61
C HIS A 249 -21.83 -11.94 7.86
N ILE A 250 -22.60 -11.47 6.86
CA ILE A 250 -24.04 -11.19 6.99
C ILE A 250 -24.78 -11.72 5.78
N THR A 251 -25.40 -12.89 5.93
CA THR A 251 -26.36 -13.39 4.96
C THR A 251 -27.66 -12.57 5.03
N GLY A 252 -28.14 -12.15 3.86
CA GLY A 252 -29.36 -11.35 3.71
C GLY A 252 -30.56 -12.18 3.26
N VAL A 253 -31.77 -11.83 3.71
CA VAL A 253 -33.04 -12.38 3.20
C VAL A 253 -33.98 -11.23 2.84
N LEU A 254 -34.30 -11.07 1.56
CA LEU A 254 -34.90 -9.87 0.97
C LEU A 254 -36.29 -9.54 1.54
N SER A 255 -37.22 -10.48 1.56
CA SER A 255 -38.61 -10.19 1.97
C SER A 255 -38.73 -9.78 3.45
N GLU A 256 -37.80 -10.25 4.29
CA GLU A 256 -37.71 -9.83 5.69
C GLU A 256 -36.95 -8.52 5.88
N HIS A 257 -36.00 -8.21 5.00
CA HIS A 257 -35.16 -7.03 5.07
C HIS A 257 -35.99 -5.76 4.92
N GLU A 258 -35.53 -4.65 5.51
CA GLU A 258 -36.22 -3.36 5.42
C GLU A 258 -36.41 -2.89 3.97
N ALA A 259 -35.50 -3.27 3.07
CA ALA A 259 -35.66 -3.00 1.63
C ALA A 259 -36.85 -3.75 1.00
N GLY A 260 -37.06 -5.03 1.34
CA GLY A 260 -38.22 -5.79 0.86
C GLY A 260 -39.52 -5.29 1.49
N ARG A 261 -39.50 -4.95 2.79
CA ARG A 261 -40.63 -4.33 3.47
C ARG A 261 -41.03 -2.99 2.87
N GLY A 262 -40.05 -2.13 2.56
CA GLY A 262 -40.30 -0.85 1.90
C GLY A 262 -40.82 -0.97 0.47
N LEU A 263 -40.75 -2.16 -0.13
CA LEU A 263 -41.36 -2.49 -1.43
C LEU A 263 -42.68 -3.26 -1.28
N ASP A 264 -43.22 -3.34 -0.07
CA ASP A 264 -44.42 -4.09 0.28
C ASP A 264 -44.36 -5.56 -0.20
N MET A 265 -43.18 -6.18 -0.16
CA MET A 265 -43.02 -7.58 -0.54
C MET A 265 -43.73 -8.49 0.47
N ARG A 266 -44.46 -9.48 -0.06
CA ARG A 266 -45.05 -10.54 0.75
C ARG A 266 -43.93 -11.36 1.42
N ALA A 267 -44.04 -11.59 2.72
CA ALA A 267 -43.13 -12.48 3.43
C ALA A 267 -43.17 -13.89 2.81
N SER A 268 -42.00 -14.38 2.40
CA SER A 268 -41.84 -15.62 1.64
C SER A 268 -41.98 -16.89 2.50
N GLY A 269 -41.70 -16.79 3.80
CA GLY A 269 -41.57 -17.95 4.69
C GLY A 269 -40.23 -18.69 4.58
N ILE A 270 -39.31 -18.25 3.71
CA ILE A 270 -37.95 -18.78 3.62
C ILE A 270 -37.14 -18.34 4.84
N LYS A 271 -36.39 -19.28 5.44
CA LYS A 271 -35.62 -19.07 6.67
C LYS A 271 -34.21 -19.62 6.54
N VAL A 272 -33.23 -18.97 7.16
CA VAL A 272 -31.82 -19.41 7.16
C VAL A 272 -31.35 -19.93 8.53
N LYS A 273 -30.26 -20.71 8.55
CA LYS A 273 -29.71 -21.42 9.72
C LYS A 273 -28.98 -20.56 10.76
N GLY A 274 -28.78 -19.25 10.53
CA GLY A 274 -27.98 -18.39 11.42
C GLY A 274 -28.72 -17.64 12.53
N ARG A 275 -27.95 -16.80 13.24
CA ARG A 275 -28.43 -15.90 14.30
C ARG A 275 -28.99 -14.62 13.69
N ARG A 276 -30.29 -14.40 13.86
CA ARG A 276 -30.95 -13.16 13.46
C ARG A 276 -30.40 -11.98 14.25
N SER A 277 -29.96 -10.95 13.54
CA SER A 277 -29.56 -9.65 14.09
C SER A 277 -30.72 -8.67 14.08
N THR A 278 -31.23 -8.42 12.88
CA THR A 278 -32.38 -7.56 12.55
C THR A 278 -33.18 -8.27 11.45
N PRO A 279 -34.42 -7.86 11.14
CA PRO A 279 -35.19 -8.48 10.06
C PRO A 279 -34.38 -8.57 8.76
N GLY A 280 -34.31 -9.78 8.18
CA GLY A 280 -33.56 -10.04 6.94
C GLY A 280 -32.03 -10.03 7.07
N ARG A 281 -31.45 -9.93 8.27
CA ARG A 281 -29.99 -9.91 8.51
C ARG A 281 -29.57 -11.00 9.48
N TYR A 282 -28.70 -11.91 9.04
CA TYR A 282 -28.30 -13.08 9.82
C TYR A 282 -26.78 -13.23 9.86
N PHE A 283 -26.25 -13.34 11.07
CA PHE A 283 -24.85 -13.69 11.32
C PHE A 283 -24.70 -15.20 11.48
N GLN A 284 -23.49 -15.73 11.28
CA GLN A 284 -23.15 -17.13 11.57
C GLN A 284 -24.10 -18.12 10.89
N VAL A 285 -24.41 -17.85 9.61
CA VAL A 285 -25.22 -18.77 8.78
C VAL A 285 -24.38 -19.94 8.31
N ALA A 286 -23.10 -19.69 8.01
CA ALA A 286 -22.09 -20.66 7.67
C ALA A 286 -20.73 -20.19 8.21
N GLU A 287 -19.77 -21.10 8.28
CA GLU A 287 -18.39 -20.78 8.65
C GLU A 287 -17.64 -20.18 7.44
N PRO A 288 -16.60 -19.37 7.66
CA PRO A 288 -15.73 -18.88 6.58
C PRO A 288 -15.07 -20.03 5.79
N GLY A 289 -14.84 -19.82 4.50
CA GLY A 289 -14.24 -20.81 3.61
C GLY A 289 -13.97 -20.29 2.20
N THR A 290 -13.89 -21.21 1.25
CA THR A 290 -13.59 -20.95 -0.18
C THR A 290 -14.79 -21.20 -1.12
N GLY A 291 -15.96 -21.45 -0.55
CA GLY A 291 -17.23 -21.63 -1.24
C GLY A 291 -18.01 -20.32 -1.41
N TRP A 292 -19.33 -20.41 -1.39
CA TRP A 292 -20.24 -19.30 -1.70
C TRP A 292 -20.06 -18.08 -0.79
N GLY A 293 -19.83 -16.90 -1.39
CA GLY A 293 -19.74 -15.64 -0.65
C GLY A 293 -18.71 -15.66 0.49
N GLY A 294 -17.59 -16.36 0.30
CA GLY A 294 -16.53 -16.49 1.32
C GLY A 294 -16.81 -17.49 2.43
N THR A 295 -17.86 -18.32 2.30
CA THR A 295 -18.23 -19.35 3.29
C THR A 295 -17.65 -20.72 2.93
N ASN A 296 -17.83 -21.72 3.79
CA ASN A 296 -17.55 -23.12 3.48
C ASN A 296 -18.68 -23.83 2.68
N VAL A 297 -19.68 -23.09 2.20
CA VAL A 297 -20.89 -23.63 1.55
C VAL A 297 -20.63 -23.89 0.06
N GLN A 298 -20.93 -25.11 -0.39
CA GLN A 298 -20.89 -25.49 -1.81
C GLN A 298 -22.29 -25.50 -2.43
N ASP A 299 -23.27 -26.06 -1.72
CA ASP A 299 -24.68 -26.01 -2.08
C ASP A 299 -25.40 -24.94 -1.24
N PRO A 300 -25.88 -23.84 -1.85
CA PRO A 300 -26.52 -22.75 -1.12
C PRO A 300 -27.82 -23.19 -0.42
N LEU A 301 -28.49 -24.28 -0.83
CA LEU A 301 -29.70 -24.73 -0.13
C LEU A 301 -29.41 -25.27 1.27
N THR A 302 -28.17 -25.69 1.54
CA THR A 302 -27.77 -26.24 2.84
C THR A 302 -27.90 -25.23 3.98
N ILE A 303 -27.90 -23.93 3.69
CA ILE A 303 -28.08 -22.87 4.70
C ILE A 303 -29.55 -22.57 5.02
N LEU A 304 -30.50 -23.14 4.27
CA LEU A 304 -31.93 -22.94 4.48
C LEU A 304 -32.47 -23.88 5.57
N LYS A 305 -33.44 -23.39 6.34
CA LYS A 305 -34.35 -24.20 7.16
C LYS A 305 -35.56 -24.59 6.29
N PRO A 306 -36.36 -25.60 6.71
CA PRO A 306 -37.65 -25.84 6.08
C PRO A 306 -38.48 -24.55 6.00
N ALA A 307 -39.08 -24.30 4.84
CA ALA A 307 -39.92 -23.14 4.62
C ALA A 307 -41.11 -23.15 5.60
N ASP A 308 -41.59 -21.97 6.01
CA ASP A 308 -42.76 -21.86 6.87
C ASP A 308 -44.03 -22.17 6.09
N PRO A 309 -44.72 -23.30 6.34
CA PRO A 309 -45.89 -23.70 5.55
C PRO A 309 -47.10 -22.78 5.75
N LYS A 310 -47.06 -21.87 6.72
CA LYS A 310 -48.11 -20.86 6.92
C LYS A 310 -47.92 -19.64 6.01
N LEU A 311 -46.72 -19.43 5.49
CA LEU A 311 -46.35 -18.24 4.70
C LEU A 311 -46.01 -18.60 3.26
N ALA A 312 -45.18 -19.64 3.08
CA ALA A 312 -44.70 -20.13 1.79
C ALA A 312 -45.82 -20.81 0.98
N TRP A 313 -45.62 -20.91 -0.34
CA TRP A 313 -46.59 -21.50 -1.27
C TRP A 313 -45.87 -22.27 -2.40
N PRO A 314 -46.52 -23.30 -2.98
CA PRO A 314 -46.03 -23.94 -4.20
C PRO A 314 -45.92 -22.93 -5.34
N GLY A 315 -44.82 -22.96 -6.08
CA GLY A 315 -44.51 -22.00 -7.14
C GLY A 315 -43.74 -20.74 -6.68
N LEU A 316 -43.39 -20.62 -5.40
CA LEU A 316 -42.55 -19.52 -4.90
C LEU A 316 -41.18 -19.53 -5.59
N ARG A 317 -40.79 -18.39 -6.16
CA ARG A 317 -39.52 -18.17 -6.87
C ARG A 317 -38.43 -17.70 -5.92
N LEU A 318 -37.34 -18.45 -5.82
CA LEU A 318 -36.22 -18.20 -4.91
C LEU A 318 -34.92 -18.03 -5.70
N LEU A 319 -34.20 -16.94 -5.44
CA LEU A 319 -32.84 -16.73 -5.93
C LEU A 319 -31.85 -16.82 -4.76
N MET A 320 -30.89 -17.72 -4.88
CA MET A 320 -29.69 -17.74 -4.04
C MET A 320 -28.57 -17.05 -4.83
N ILE A 321 -27.86 -16.08 -4.23
CA ILE A 321 -26.80 -15.32 -4.92
C ILE A 321 -25.67 -14.91 -3.97
N SER A 322 -24.41 -14.88 -4.43
CA SER A 322 -23.28 -14.34 -3.66
C SER A 322 -23.24 -12.81 -3.71
N THR A 323 -22.40 -12.22 -2.85
CA THR A 323 -22.12 -10.78 -2.82
C THR A 323 -21.33 -10.28 -4.02
N THR A 324 -20.68 -11.17 -4.79
CA THR A 324 -19.99 -10.86 -6.05
C THR A 324 -20.88 -11.02 -7.28
N GLY A 325 -22.03 -11.69 -7.15
CA GLY A 325 -22.89 -12.03 -8.29
C GLY A 325 -22.35 -13.14 -9.20
N GLU A 326 -21.10 -13.59 -8.98
CA GLU A 326 -20.48 -14.67 -9.77
C GLU A 326 -21.09 -16.05 -9.46
N GLN A 327 -21.66 -16.22 -8.27
CA GLN A 327 -22.33 -17.45 -7.86
C GLN A 327 -23.81 -17.17 -7.65
N TRP A 328 -24.67 -17.85 -8.40
CA TRP A 328 -26.11 -17.77 -8.23
C TRP A 328 -26.79 -19.08 -8.62
N ALA A 329 -27.96 -19.32 -8.07
CA ALA A 329 -28.80 -20.48 -8.37
C ALA A 329 -30.27 -20.10 -8.15
N TYR A 330 -31.13 -20.53 -9.08
CA TYR A 330 -32.55 -20.17 -9.10
C TYR A 330 -33.41 -21.41 -8.88
N PHE A 331 -34.45 -21.26 -8.07
CA PHE A 331 -35.31 -22.34 -7.63
C PHE A 331 -36.78 -21.95 -7.64
N VAL A 332 -37.64 -22.93 -7.81
CA VAL A 332 -39.09 -22.80 -7.60
C VAL A 332 -39.52 -23.86 -6.59
N LEU A 333 -40.31 -23.47 -5.59
CA LEU A 333 -40.83 -24.42 -4.60
C LEU A 333 -41.88 -25.35 -5.22
N ASP A 334 -41.76 -26.64 -4.96
CA ASP A 334 -42.77 -27.64 -5.33
C ASP A 334 -43.97 -27.66 -4.34
N ASP A 335 -44.87 -28.64 -4.53
CA ASP A 335 -46.06 -28.82 -3.67
C ASP A 335 -45.69 -29.18 -2.22
N ASP A 336 -44.50 -29.75 -1.99
CA ASP A 336 -43.94 -30.06 -0.66
C ASP A 336 -43.08 -28.90 -0.10
N LEU A 337 -43.13 -27.73 -0.76
CA LEU A 337 -42.39 -26.51 -0.44
C LEU A 337 -40.87 -26.70 -0.44
N GLN A 338 -40.37 -27.66 -1.22
CA GLN A 338 -38.94 -27.88 -1.41
C GLN A 338 -38.44 -27.11 -2.65
N PRO A 339 -37.29 -26.40 -2.55
CA PRO A 339 -36.72 -25.72 -3.71
C PRO A 339 -36.26 -26.71 -4.79
N GLN A 340 -36.85 -26.64 -5.97
CA GLN A 340 -36.43 -27.39 -7.14
C GLN A 340 -35.66 -26.48 -8.12
N PRO A 341 -34.51 -26.92 -8.66
CA PRO A 341 -33.75 -26.12 -9.63
C PRO A 341 -34.60 -25.68 -10.81
N ALA A 342 -34.48 -24.42 -11.21
CA ALA A 342 -35.21 -23.82 -12.32
C ALA A 342 -34.30 -22.92 -13.16
N GLU A 343 -34.73 -22.62 -14.39
CA GLU A 343 -33.99 -21.70 -15.27
C GLU A 343 -34.17 -20.26 -14.79
N ILE A 344 -33.06 -19.52 -14.65
CA ILE A 344 -33.10 -18.12 -14.26
C ILE A 344 -33.67 -17.26 -15.39
N SER A 345 -34.52 -16.30 -15.05
CA SER A 345 -35.04 -15.35 -16.04
C SER A 345 -33.98 -14.33 -16.47
N PRO A 346 -34.01 -13.83 -17.72
CA PRO A 346 -33.06 -12.80 -18.18
C PRO A 346 -33.00 -11.53 -17.30
N PRO A 347 -34.11 -11.00 -16.75
CA PRO A 347 -34.04 -9.87 -15.83
C PRO A 347 -33.25 -10.14 -14.56
N LEU A 348 -33.34 -11.35 -13.99
CA LEU A 348 -32.60 -11.72 -12.78
C LEU A 348 -31.11 -11.93 -13.08
N LEU A 349 -30.79 -12.52 -14.23
CA LEU A 349 -29.41 -12.69 -14.68
C LEU A 349 -28.73 -11.33 -14.87
N ALA A 350 -29.42 -10.36 -15.47
CA ALA A 350 -28.90 -8.99 -15.63
C ALA A 350 -28.60 -8.31 -14.29
N VAL A 351 -29.31 -8.65 -13.21
CA VAL A 351 -28.98 -8.13 -11.86
C VAL A 351 -27.73 -8.81 -11.30
N ALA A 352 -27.54 -10.11 -11.52
CA ALA A 352 -26.31 -10.80 -11.11
C ALA A 352 -25.08 -10.21 -11.82
N GLU A 353 -25.17 -9.98 -13.14
CA GLU A 353 -24.14 -9.31 -13.93
C GLU A 353 -23.87 -7.89 -13.42
N ARG A 354 -24.93 -7.14 -13.06
CA ARG A 354 -24.78 -5.80 -12.48
C ARG A 354 -24.13 -5.80 -11.10
N ILE A 355 -24.38 -6.82 -10.27
CA ILE A 355 -23.67 -6.96 -8.99
C ILE A 355 -22.17 -7.11 -9.26
N ALA A 356 -21.79 -7.97 -10.20
CA ALA A 356 -20.39 -8.13 -10.61
C ALA A 356 -19.80 -6.83 -11.21
N GLU A 357 -20.58 -6.07 -12.00
CA GLU A 357 -20.17 -4.77 -12.54
C GLU A 357 -19.90 -3.72 -11.44
N ASN A 358 -20.57 -3.83 -10.29
CA ASN A 358 -20.33 -2.96 -9.13
C ASN A 358 -19.25 -3.49 -8.19
N CYS A 359 -18.64 -4.64 -8.50
CA CYS A 359 -17.47 -5.14 -7.79
C CYS A 359 -16.19 -4.54 -8.39
N GLU A 360 -15.18 -4.33 -7.56
CA GLU A 360 -13.87 -3.82 -8.02
C GLU A 360 -12.91 -4.99 -8.29
N PRO A 361 -11.97 -4.84 -9.24
CA PRO A 361 -10.92 -5.84 -9.44
C PRO A 361 -10.11 -6.08 -8.15
N SER A 362 -9.89 -7.35 -7.81
CA SER A 362 -9.06 -7.72 -6.66
C SER A 362 -7.63 -7.25 -6.82
N LEU A 363 -7.08 -6.65 -5.76
CA LEU A 363 -5.72 -6.17 -5.70
C LEU A 363 -5.06 -6.49 -4.34
N CYS A 364 -3.74 -6.66 -4.37
CA CYS A 364 -2.88 -6.61 -3.21
C CYS A 364 -2.24 -5.22 -3.09
N SER A 365 -2.51 -4.49 -2.01
CA SER A 365 -1.79 -3.26 -1.68
C SER A 365 -0.69 -3.57 -0.68
N VAL A 366 0.50 -2.99 -0.87
CA VAL A 366 1.63 -3.12 0.06
C VAL A 366 2.03 -1.74 0.52
N LEU A 367 1.89 -1.47 1.81
CA LEU A 367 2.33 -0.22 2.42
C LEU A 367 3.58 -0.48 3.26
N PHE A 368 4.67 0.21 2.94
CA PHE A 368 5.86 0.23 3.80
C PHE A 368 5.54 1.03 5.06
N MET A 369 5.92 0.50 6.23
CA MET A 369 5.77 1.18 7.51
C MET A 369 7.08 1.13 8.29
N GLY A 370 7.63 2.30 8.65
CA GLY A 370 8.94 2.39 9.29
C GLY A 370 9.07 3.55 10.27
N GLY A 371 9.78 3.32 11.36
CA GLY A 371 10.13 4.36 12.34
C GLY A 371 11.50 5.00 12.05
N ALA A 372 11.53 6.30 11.77
CA ALA A 372 12.78 7.06 11.63
C ALA A 372 13.41 7.27 13.03
N GLY A 373 14.42 6.44 13.32
CA GLY A 373 15.12 6.39 14.60
C GLY A 373 15.88 7.66 14.96
N GLY A 374 16.48 7.70 16.16
CA GLY A 374 17.33 8.82 16.59
C GLY A 374 18.56 9.02 15.69
N SER A 375 19.17 7.92 15.24
CA SER A 375 20.31 7.89 14.34
C SER A 375 20.05 8.55 12.99
N LEU A 376 18.97 8.15 12.32
CA LEU A 376 18.55 8.73 11.05
C LEU A 376 18.32 10.24 11.19
N ARG A 377 17.62 10.64 12.25
CA ARG A 377 17.31 12.06 12.52
C ARG A 377 18.55 12.88 12.87
N ALA A 378 19.61 12.28 13.40
CA ALA A 378 20.88 12.95 13.67
C ALA A 378 21.61 13.36 12.37
N GLY A 379 21.43 12.60 11.29
CA GLY A 379 21.89 12.99 9.96
C GLY A 379 21.16 14.21 9.39
N VAL A 380 19.99 14.57 9.94
CA VAL A 380 19.21 15.74 9.50
C VAL A 380 19.52 16.97 10.36
N THR A 381 19.67 16.79 11.67
CA THR A 381 19.86 17.87 12.64
C THR A 381 20.64 17.41 13.86
N GLU A 382 21.38 18.33 14.48
CA GLU A 382 22.07 18.12 15.75
C GLU A 382 21.12 17.79 16.91
N ASN A 383 19.85 18.19 16.84
CA ASN A 383 18.86 17.95 17.88
C ASN A 383 17.61 17.21 17.34
N PRO A 384 17.63 15.86 17.27
CA PRO A 384 16.60 15.04 16.64
C PRO A 384 15.15 15.30 17.05
N VAL A 385 14.91 15.75 18.30
CA VAL A 385 13.56 16.05 18.78
C VAL A 385 12.97 17.29 18.10
N ARG A 386 13.80 18.24 17.64
CA ARG A 386 13.34 19.44 16.93
C ARG A 386 12.79 19.11 15.55
N LEU A 387 13.44 18.20 14.81
CA LEU A 387 12.87 17.67 13.56
C LEU A 387 11.52 17.00 13.79
N THR A 388 11.40 16.22 14.87
CA THR A 388 10.12 15.56 15.21
C THR A 388 9.01 16.56 15.49
N ARG A 389 9.33 17.68 16.17
CA ARG A 389 8.38 18.79 16.38
C ARG A 389 8.05 19.50 15.07
N SER A 390 9.06 19.78 14.24
CA SER A 390 8.90 20.42 12.94
C SER A 390 7.95 19.66 12.01
N VAL A 391 8.05 18.32 11.96
CA VAL A 391 7.12 17.46 11.22
C VAL A 391 5.69 17.57 11.78
N LYS A 392 5.53 17.52 13.11
CA LYS A 392 4.20 17.62 13.76
C LYS A 392 3.55 18.98 13.59
N ASP A 393 4.35 20.04 13.59
CA ASP A 393 3.89 21.41 13.39
C ASP A 393 3.65 21.71 11.90
N ALA A 394 3.85 20.72 11.01
CA ALA A 394 3.75 20.82 9.56
C ALA A 394 4.63 21.96 8.99
N LEU A 395 5.82 22.12 9.55
CA LEU A 395 6.90 22.93 8.99
C LEU A 395 7.81 22.10 8.07
N THR A 396 7.84 20.78 8.29
CA THR A 396 8.60 19.82 7.49
C THR A 396 7.66 18.82 6.84
N TYR A 397 7.73 18.73 5.52
CA TYR A 397 7.07 17.69 4.73
C TYR A 397 7.98 16.46 4.66
N VAL A 398 7.39 15.28 4.84
CA VAL A 398 8.11 13.99 4.80
C VAL A 398 7.61 13.20 3.60
N SER A 399 8.55 12.69 2.80
CA SER A 399 8.26 11.77 1.69
C SER A 399 9.18 10.56 1.74
N CYS A 400 8.82 9.53 0.97
CA CYS A 400 9.63 8.35 0.75
C CYS A 400 9.82 8.14 -0.76
N GLY A 401 11.03 8.35 -1.29
CA GLY A 401 11.26 8.27 -2.73
C GLY A 401 10.45 9.32 -3.50
N GLY A 402 10.09 10.43 -2.84
CA GLY A 402 9.15 11.43 -3.35
C GLY A 402 7.67 11.07 -3.24
N ALA A 403 7.30 9.85 -2.85
CA ALA A 403 5.91 9.49 -2.57
C ALA A 403 5.43 10.17 -1.28
N GLU A 404 4.14 10.50 -1.19
CA GLU A 404 3.55 11.00 0.05
C GLU A 404 3.69 9.96 1.16
N ALA A 405 4.14 10.40 2.33
CA ALA A 405 4.23 9.56 3.50
C ALA A 405 3.21 10.00 4.56
N TYR A 406 2.32 9.08 4.96
CA TYR A 406 1.46 9.31 6.10
C TYR A 406 2.29 9.21 7.39
N VAL A 407 2.43 10.33 8.10
CA VAL A 407 3.13 10.39 9.39
C VAL A 407 2.16 10.06 10.52
N TRP A 408 2.39 8.93 11.20
CA TRP A 408 1.60 8.52 12.34
C TRP A 408 1.71 9.52 13.50
N PRO A 409 0.58 9.89 14.14
CA PRO A 409 0.61 10.76 15.32
C PRO A 409 1.26 10.04 16.50
N GLY A 410 2.03 10.77 17.30
CA GLY A 410 2.68 10.21 18.50
C GLY A 410 4.16 10.56 18.61
N GLY A 411 4.90 9.83 19.45
CA GLY A 411 6.34 10.03 19.61
C GLY A 411 7.14 9.54 18.41
N GLY A 412 8.23 10.24 18.06
CA GLY A 412 9.05 9.89 16.90
C GLY A 412 8.43 10.31 15.56
N ILE A 413 8.99 9.78 14.48
CA ILE A 413 8.50 9.96 13.11
C ILE A 413 8.30 8.55 12.55
N THR A 414 7.07 8.06 12.59
CA THR A 414 6.69 6.78 11.97
C THR A 414 5.95 7.10 10.69
N VAL A 415 6.44 6.60 9.57
CA VAL A 415 5.88 6.84 8.25
C VAL A 415 5.21 5.58 7.72
N MET A 416 4.17 5.78 6.92
CA MET A 416 3.57 4.77 6.07
C MET A 416 3.50 5.29 4.64
N ALA A 417 4.01 4.54 3.66
CA ALA A 417 4.07 4.95 2.26
C ALA A 417 3.62 3.80 1.34
N ASP A 418 2.87 4.13 0.29
CA ASP A 418 2.48 3.18 -0.74
C ASP A 418 3.66 2.91 -1.68
N VAL A 419 4.07 1.65 -1.80
CA VAL A 419 5.19 1.23 -2.64
C VAL A 419 4.91 1.41 -4.13
N MET A 420 3.63 1.52 -4.52
CA MET A 420 3.21 1.80 -5.89
C MET A 420 3.44 3.26 -6.30
N GLU A 421 3.54 4.17 -5.32
CA GLU A 421 3.82 5.60 -5.55
C GLU A 421 5.32 5.94 -5.51
N MET A 422 6.16 5.00 -5.09
CA MET A 422 7.61 5.16 -5.02
C MET A 422 8.28 4.70 -6.32
N PRO A 423 9.43 5.25 -6.74
CA PRO A 423 10.22 4.70 -7.84
C PRO A 423 10.46 3.19 -7.69
N THR A 424 10.48 2.45 -8.80
CA THR A 424 10.88 1.03 -8.75
C THR A 424 12.31 0.88 -8.24
N ASN A 425 12.59 -0.22 -7.54
CA ASN A 425 13.88 -0.49 -6.89
C ASN A 425 14.29 0.60 -5.89
N SER A 426 13.33 1.13 -5.13
CA SER A 426 13.60 2.13 -4.09
C SER A 426 14.23 1.52 -2.83
N PHE A 427 14.04 0.23 -2.60
CA PHE A 427 14.43 -0.41 -1.34
C PHE A 427 15.67 -1.26 -1.51
N GLY A 428 16.53 -1.25 -0.49
CA GLY A 428 17.66 -2.14 -0.35
C GLY A 428 17.66 -2.84 1.02
N TYR A 429 18.78 -3.47 1.37
CA TYR A 429 18.94 -4.10 2.68
C TYR A 429 20.38 -3.96 3.20
N VAL A 430 20.59 -4.33 4.45
CA VAL A 430 21.92 -4.58 5.01
C VAL A 430 21.99 -5.99 5.65
N PRO A 431 23.16 -6.64 5.69
CA PRO A 431 23.28 -8.03 6.18
C PRO A 431 22.88 -8.25 7.64
N THR A 432 22.94 -7.21 8.47
CA THR A 432 22.26 -7.20 9.77
C THR A 432 20.78 -6.94 9.47
N PRO A 433 19.90 -7.95 9.45
CA PRO A 433 18.64 -7.89 8.70
C PRO A 433 17.84 -6.62 9.02
N ALA A 434 17.81 -5.72 8.04
CA ALA A 434 17.13 -4.44 8.10
C ALA A 434 16.94 -3.94 6.67
N LEU A 435 15.76 -3.38 6.40
CA LEU A 435 15.52 -2.71 5.13
C LEU A 435 16.22 -1.36 5.09
N VAL A 436 16.62 -0.99 3.88
CA VAL A 436 17.08 0.34 3.55
C VAL A 436 15.99 0.99 2.72
N ALA A 437 15.45 2.12 3.17
CA ALA A 437 14.38 2.82 2.49
C ALA A 437 14.68 4.32 2.36
N PRO A 438 14.25 4.96 1.26
CA PRO A 438 14.43 6.39 1.06
C PRO A 438 13.52 7.18 2.00
N ILE A 439 14.03 8.28 2.54
CA ILE A 439 13.24 9.26 3.27
C ILE A 439 13.78 10.67 3.01
N GLU A 440 12.87 11.61 2.75
CA GLU A 440 13.21 13.00 2.51
C GLU A 440 12.49 13.93 3.49
N PHE A 441 13.16 15.01 3.88
CA PHE A 441 12.60 16.07 4.73
C PHE A 441 12.70 17.40 3.98
N THR A 442 11.57 17.94 3.55
CA THR A 442 11.51 19.19 2.80
C THR A 442 10.93 20.30 3.67
N LEU A 443 11.62 21.43 3.79
CA LEU A 443 11.22 22.57 4.63
C LEU A 443 11.90 23.86 4.17
N ARG A 444 11.53 25.01 4.73
CA ARG A 444 12.25 26.27 4.43
C ARG A 444 13.65 26.26 5.02
N ALA A 445 14.60 26.88 4.34
CA ALA A 445 15.97 27.04 4.82
C ALA A 445 16.02 27.68 6.22
N SER A 446 15.19 28.70 6.47
CA SER A 446 15.08 29.34 7.79
C SER A 446 14.61 28.40 8.89
N ASP A 447 13.65 27.52 8.59
CA ASP A 447 13.11 26.55 9.55
C ASP A 447 14.14 25.43 9.79
N TYR A 448 14.89 25.03 8.74
CA TYR A 448 16.01 24.09 8.84
C TYR A 448 17.12 24.60 9.75
N SER A 449 17.57 25.83 9.58
CA SER A 449 18.55 26.44 10.48
C SER A 449 18.01 26.58 11.92
N ALA A 450 16.75 26.99 12.08
CA ALA A 450 16.13 27.14 13.40
C ALA A 450 16.02 25.82 14.19
N LEU A 451 15.78 24.70 13.50
CA LEU A 451 15.77 23.38 14.14
C LEU A 451 17.16 22.83 14.45
N GLY A 452 18.24 23.52 14.05
CA GLY A 452 19.63 23.07 14.22
C GLY A 452 20.06 22.10 13.13
N GLY A 453 19.63 22.33 11.90
CA GLY A 453 20.06 21.58 10.72
C GLY A 453 21.53 21.84 10.41
N HIS A 454 22.17 20.88 9.73
CA HIS A 454 23.56 20.93 9.28
C HIS A 454 23.73 21.94 8.13
N SER A 455 23.57 23.23 8.45
CA SER A 455 23.45 24.31 7.46
C SER A 455 24.73 24.48 6.62
N ASP A 456 25.89 24.16 7.20
CA ASP A 456 27.19 24.18 6.51
C ASP A 456 27.34 23.09 5.43
N HIS A 457 26.43 22.11 5.42
CA HIS A 457 26.38 21.02 4.43
C HIS A 457 25.32 21.25 3.34
N ILE A 458 24.62 22.39 3.35
CA ILE A 458 23.67 22.74 2.29
C ILE A 458 24.43 22.98 0.99
N GLN A 459 23.96 22.35 -0.08
CA GLN A 459 24.48 22.51 -1.44
C GLN A 459 23.35 22.86 -2.42
N PRO A 460 23.57 23.75 -3.40
CA PRO A 460 22.57 24.04 -4.42
C PRO A 460 22.22 22.80 -5.24
N LEU A 461 20.97 22.68 -5.69
CA LEU A 461 20.51 21.58 -6.53
C LEU A 461 21.44 21.31 -7.72
N ASP A 462 21.83 22.35 -8.45
CA ASP A 462 22.66 22.25 -9.66
C ASP A 462 24.03 21.61 -9.43
N THR A 463 24.56 21.65 -8.20
CA THR A 463 25.87 21.03 -7.88
C THR A 463 25.76 19.53 -7.62
N VAL A 464 24.56 19.02 -7.39
CA VAL A 464 24.28 17.61 -7.12
C VAL A 464 23.93 16.87 -8.41
N LEU A 465 23.41 17.58 -9.42
CA LEU A 465 23.00 17.00 -10.68
C LEU A 465 24.21 16.50 -11.49
N SER A 466 24.16 15.25 -11.92
CA SER A 466 25.20 14.66 -12.77
C SER A 466 24.59 13.87 -13.95
N PRO A 467 25.36 13.58 -15.01
CA PRO A 467 24.89 12.78 -16.13
C PRO A 467 24.50 11.34 -15.77
N THR A 468 24.95 10.84 -14.60
CA THR A 468 24.70 9.45 -14.16
C THR A 468 23.46 9.31 -13.27
N ILE A 469 22.75 10.40 -12.99
CA ILE A 469 21.51 10.40 -12.21
C ILE A 469 20.38 9.72 -12.98
N ARG A 470 19.57 8.94 -12.25
CA ARG A 470 18.31 8.40 -12.76
C ARG A 470 17.24 9.49 -12.73
N LYS A 471 16.77 9.92 -13.89
CA LYS A 471 15.69 10.90 -14.01
C LYS A 471 14.36 10.20 -14.26
N LEU A 472 13.33 10.60 -13.54
CA LEU A 472 11.96 10.09 -13.67
C LEU A 472 10.99 11.25 -13.81
N LEU A 473 9.87 11.01 -14.47
CA LEU A 473 8.71 11.92 -14.39
C LEU A 473 7.92 11.60 -13.10
N PRO A 474 7.22 12.57 -12.51
CA PRO A 474 6.32 12.31 -11.39
C PRO A 474 5.17 11.40 -11.82
N ASN A 475 4.62 10.63 -10.89
CA ASN A 475 3.31 10.00 -11.11
C ASN A 475 2.21 11.08 -11.10
N ASP A 476 1.11 10.84 -11.81
CA ASP A 476 -0.02 11.78 -11.91
C ASP A 476 -0.62 12.16 -10.53
N SER A 477 -0.64 11.20 -9.59
CA SER A 477 -1.13 11.34 -8.21
C SER A 477 -0.09 11.92 -7.24
N GLN A 478 1.18 12.05 -7.65
CA GLN A 478 2.26 12.33 -6.73
C GLN A 478 2.29 13.82 -6.33
N PRO A 479 2.05 14.17 -5.04
CA PRO A 479 2.06 15.57 -4.62
C PRO A 479 3.45 16.18 -4.80
N ASP A 480 3.51 17.45 -5.22
CA ASP A 480 4.76 18.21 -5.23
C ASP A 480 5.20 18.45 -3.78
N PRO A 481 6.36 17.91 -3.33
CA PRO A 481 6.85 18.12 -1.98
C PRO A 481 7.03 19.59 -1.62
N HIS A 482 7.30 20.45 -2.61
CA HIS A 482 7.46 21.89 -2.42
C HIS A 482 6.13 22.66 -2.44
N ALA A 483 4.99 22.00 -2.66
CA ALA A 483 3.70 22.66 -2.73
C ALA A 483 3.35 23.36 -1.42
N ARG A 484 2.94 24.63 -1.52
CA ARG A 484 2.66 25.48 -0.37
C ARG A 484 1.59 24.90 0.58
N GLN A 485 0.63 24.12 0.07
CA GLN A 485 -0.41 23.50 0.90
C GLN A 485 0.12 22.47 1.91
N ASN A 486 1.33 21.94 1.70
CA ASN A 486 1.94 20.95 2.60
C ASN A 486 2.41 21.58 3.92
N TYR A 487 2.43 22.92 4.01
CA TYR A 487 3.09 23.64 5.09
C TYR A 487 2.18 24.61 5.84
N ARG A 488 2.34 24.67 7.17
CA ARG A 488 1.66 25.64 8.04
C ARG A 488 2.51 26.88 8.30
N TRP A 489 2.84 27.60 7.22
CA TRP A 489 3.61 28.84 7.35
C TRP A 489 2.72 30.01 7.78
N PRO A 490 3.17 30.87 8.71
CA PRO A 490 2.52 32.15 8.94
C PRO A 490 2.53 32.96 7.64
N SER A 491 1.40 33.57 7.30
CA SER A 491 1.33 34.49 6.16
C SER A 491 2.36 35.61 6.36
N ARG A 492 3.05 36.02 5.28
CA ARG A 492 3.92 37.20 5.33
C ARG A 492 3.10 38.35 5.94
N PRO A 493 3.61 39.09 6.94
CA PRO A 493 2.98 40.34 7.34
C PRO A 493 2.83 41.18 6.07
N ARG A 494 1.61 41.59 5.72
CA ARG A 494 1.42 42.61 4.67
C ARG A 494 2.23 43.81 5.14
N GLY A 495 3.31 44.11 4.42
CA GLY A 495 4.18 45.24 4.74
C GLY A 495 3.32 46.47 4.91
N ARG A 496 3.51 47.19 6.03
CA ARG A 496 3.04 48.57 6.12
C ARG A 496 3.82 49.33 5.06
N GLY A 497 3.11 49.81 4.04
CA GLY A 497 3.61 50.77 3.07
C GLY A 497 3.92 52.11 3.71
#